data_AF-A0AAV5FCF0-F1
#
_entry.id   AF-A0AAV5FCF0-F1
#
_cell.length_a   1.000
_cell.length_b   1.000
_cell.length_c   1.000
_cell.angle_alpha   90.00
_cell.angle_beta   90.00
_cell.angle_gamma   90.00
#
_symmetry.space_group_name_H-M   'P 1'
#
loop_
_entity.id
_entity.type
_entity.pdbx_description
1 polymer ?
#
loop_
_entity_poly.entity_id
_entity_poly.type
_entity_poly.pdbx_seq_one_letter_code
_entity_poly.pdbx_strand_id
1 'polypeptide(L)'
;MIPKWISLLDKLSSLKIQVVALPGDGVEALAKLPSLLHLTLSVQDHVPEEGVIIYSKAFQNLKEFWFKYEAPCLTFEAGAMPRLLSLSIDCYAQRAQQDNGILAGIEHLVNLKSFKVRIYNRSCVSASYAYCSKSQETLVEEDRQHKLEMCDIHNLQAALKKAINKHPRKSDISIVFW
;
A
#
# COMPACT_ATOMS: atom_id res chain seq x y z
N MET A 1 -2.40 -13.55 9.77
CA MET A 1 -2.63 -14.73 8.92
C MET A 1 -4.03 -14.67 8.32
N ILE A 2 -4.19 -15.10 7.07
CA ILE A 2 -5.50 -15.21 6.42
C ILE A 2 -6.17 -16.53 6.82
N PRO A 3 -7.43 -16.53 7.29
CA PRO A 3 -8.12 -17.77 7.63
C PRO A 3 -8.38 -18.64 6.39
N LYS A 4 -8.04 -19.94 6.47
CA LYS A 4 -8.19 -20.89 5.34
C LYS A 4 -9.64 -21.06 4.87
N TRP A 5 -10.62 -20.93 5.77
CA TRP A 5 -12.03 -21.06 5.40
C TRP A 5 -12.50 -19.99 4.41
N ILE A 6 -11.76 -18.89 4.26
CA ILE A 6 -12.15 -17.81 3.36
C ILE A 6 -12.24 -18.29 1.91
N SER A 7 -11.39 -19.25 1.50
CA SER A 7 -11.41 -19.80 0.14
C SER A 7 -12.67 -20.61 -0.19
N LEU A 8 -13.50 -20.93 0.81
CA LEU A 8 -14.78 -21.61 0.63
C LEU A 8 -15.91 -20.66 0.23
N LEU A 9 -15.69 -19.35 0.28
CA LEU A 9 -16.70 -18.34 -0.03
C LEU A 9 -16.73 -18.03 -1.54
N ASP A 10 -17.16 -18.99 -2.34
CA ASP A 10 -17.18 -18.93 -3.81
C ASP A 10 -17.91 -17.72 -4.42
N LYS A 11 -18.98 -17.26 -3.76
CA LYS A 11 -19.80 -16.11 -4.19
C LYS A 11 -19.35 -14.77 -3.60
N LEU A 12 -18.29 -14.74 -2.78
CA LEU A 12 -17.85 -13.51 -2.15
C LEU A 12 -17.27 -12.55 -3.18
N SER A 13 -17.97 -11.44 -3.41
CA SER A 13 -17.60 -10.43 -4.40
C SER A 13 -16.89 -9.22 -3.82
N SER A 14 -16.99 -9.01 -2.51
CA SER A 14 -16.33 -7.91 -1.80
C SER A 14 -15.82 -8.41 -0.45
N LEU A 15 -14.56 -8.14 -0.16
CA LEU A 15 -13.92 -8.53 1.09
C LEU A 15 -13.13 -7.35 1.66
N LYS A 16 -13.39 -7.03 2.92
CA LYS A 16 -12.51 -6.20 3.74
C LYS A 16 -11.98 -7.04 4.87
N ILE A 17 -10.66 -7.17 4.95
CA ILE A 17 -9.99 -7.98 5.97
C ILE A 17 -8.80 -7.23 6.56
N GLN A 18 -8.63 -7.40 7.87
CA GLN A 18 -7.47 -6.93 8.61
C GLN A 18 -6.75 -8.14 9.20
N VAL A 19 -5.42 -8.17 9.03
CA VAL A 19 -4.56 -9.23 9.58
C VAL A 19 -3.44 -8.61 10.41
N VAL A 20 -3.01 -9.34 11.44
CA VAL A 20 -1.83 -8.95 12.22
C VAL A 20 -0.58 -8.99 11.34
N ALA A 21 -0.33 -10.13 10.72
CA ALA A 21 0.78 -10.35 9.79
C ALA A 21 0.29 -10.98 8.49
N LEU A 22 0.98 -10.66 7.40
CA LEU A 22 0.77 -11.21 6.07
C LEU A 22 2.07 -11.88 5.59
N PRO A 23 2.18 -13.22 5.67
CA PRO A 23 3.36 -13.94 5.16
C PRO A 23 3.45 -13.83 3.62
N GLY A 24 4.58 -14.21 3.03
CA GLY A 24 4.82 -14.07 1.58
C GLY A 24 3.80 -14.83 0.71
N ASP A 25 3.28 -15.95 1.20
CA ASP A 25 2.20 -16.74 0.58
C ASP A 25 0.79 -16.28 1.02
N GLY A 26 0.70 -15.29 1.90
CA GLY A 26 -0.53 -14.94 2.61
C GLY A 26 -1.68 -14.51 1.73
N VAL A 27 -1.40 -13.99 0.53
CA VAL A 27 -2.43 -13.58 -0.44
C VAL A 27 -3.00 -14.75 -1.24
N GLU A 28 -2.42 -15.95 -1.17
CA GLU A 28 -2.80 -17.11 -1.99
C GLU A 28 -4.25 -17.54 -1.74
N ALA A 29 -4.67 -17.59 -0.48
CA ALA A 29 -6.05 -17.97 -0.13
C ALA A 29 -7.08 -16.96 -0.64
N LEU A 30 -6.74 -15.66 -0.63
CA LEU A 30 -7.60 -14.60 -1.14
C LEU A 30 -7.69 -14.62 -2.67
N ALA A 31 -6.57 -14.89 -3.34
CA ALA A 31 -6.48 -14.95 -4.80
C ALA A 31 -7.29 -16.11 -5.40
N LYS A 32 -7.57 -17.17 -4.61
CA LYS A 32 -8.41 -18.32 -5.01
C LYS A 32 -9.91 -18.03 -4.99
N LEU A 33 -10.34 -16.89 -4.47
CA LEU A 33 -11.76 -16.50 -4.45
C LEU A 33 -12.25 -16.15 -5.86
N PRO A 34 -13.11 -16.98 -6.49
CA PRO A 34 -13.40 -16.86 -7.91
C PRO A 34 -14.27 -15.65 -8.24
N SER A 35 -15.14 -15.22 -7.32
CA SER A 35 -16.06 -14.09 -7.53
C SER A 35 -15.53 -12.75 -6.99
N LEU A 36 -14.32 -12.70 -6.42
CA LEU A 36 -13.85 -11.51 -5.71
C LEU A 36 -13.57 -10.36 -6.69
N LEU A 37 -14.33 -9.28 -6.54
CA LEU A 37 -14.22 -8.06 -7.36
C LEU A 37 -13.57 -6.91 -6.59
N HIS A 38 -13.78 -6.85 -5.27
CA HIS A 38 -13.29 -5.77 -4.41
C HIS A 38 -12.56 -6.34 -3.21
N LEU A 39 -11.33 -5.88 -2.97
CA LEU A 39 -10.52 -6.31 -1.83
C LEU A 39 -9.95 -5.09 -1.11
N THR A 40 -10.22 -5.00 0.19
CA THR A 40 -9.46 -4.16 1.11
C THR A 40 -8.67 -5.06 2.05
N LEU A 41 -7.34 -4.98 1.99
CA LEU A 41 -6.42 -5.74 2.82
C LEU A 41 -5.62 -4.79 3.71
N SER A 42 -5.83 -4.90 5.03
CA SER A 42 -5.11 -4.13 6.03
C SER A 42 -4.16 -5.04 6.81
N VAL A 43 -2.89 -4.66 6.93
CA VAL A 43 -1.88 -5.39 7.70
C VAL A 43 -1.44 -4.51 8.87
N GLN A 44 -1.46 -5.05 10.09
CA GLN A 44 -1.16 -4.27 11.30
C GLN A 44 0.33 -4.19 11.63
N ASP A 45 1.04 -5.32 11.54
CA ASP A 45 2.33 -5.47 12.19
C ASP A 45 3.42 -5.88 11.19
N HIS A 46 3.26 -7.04 10.54
CA HIS A 46 4.35 -7.63 9.78
C HIS A 46 3.99 -8.00 8.33
N VAL A 47 4.80 -7.50 7.41
CA VAL A 47 4.96 -7.95 6.01
C VAL A 47 6.44 -8.31 5.82
N PRO A 48 6.79 -9.36 5.04
CA PRO A 48 8.18 -9.67 4.69
C PRO A 48 8.95 -8.45 4.17
N GLU A 49 10.26 -8.40 4.42
CA GLU A 49 11.13 -7.32 3.93
C GLU A 49 11.05 -7.14 2.40
N GLU A 50 10.90 -8.25 1.68
CA GLU A 50 10.75 -8.30 0.22
C GLU A 50 9.41 -7.70 -0.27
N GLY A 51 8.51 -7.37 0.66
CA GLY A 51 7.15 -6.93 0.38
C GLY A 51 6.16 -8.05 0.12
N VAL A 52 5.00 -7.68 -0.44
CA VAL A 52 3.92 -8.59 -0.81
C VAL A 52 3.96 -8.81 -2.33
N ILE A 53 4.22 -10.04 -2.73
CA ILE A 53 4.23 -10.42 -4.15
C ILE A 53 2.82 -10.85 -4.57
N ILE A 54 2.26 -10.15 -5.55
CA ILE A 54 1.07 -10.55 -6.28
C ILE A 54 1.54 -11.37 -7.49
N TYR A 55 1.51 -12.69 -7.32
CA TYR A 55 1.99 -13.64 -8.31
C TYR A 55 1.13 -13.68 -9.58
N SER A 56 1.70 -14.22 -10.66
CA SER A 56 1.02 -14.36 -11.95
C SER A 56 -0.28 -15.14 -11.80
N LYS A 57 -1.34 -14.71 -12.48
CA LYS A 57 -2.70 -15.27 -12.37
C LYS A 57 -3.39 -15.07 -11.01
N ALA A 58 -2.81 -14.38 -10.05
CA ALA A 58 -3.54 -14.00 -8.83
C ALA A 58 -4.68 -13.02 -9.17
N PHE A 59 -5.81 -13.13 -8.46
CA PHE A 59 -6.90 -12.14 -8.47
C PHE A 59 -7.46 -11.81 -9.87
N GLN A 60 -7.82 -12.83 -10.67
CA GLN A 60 -8.19 -12.65 -12.09
C GLN A 60 -9.45 -11.81 -12.35
N ASN A 61 -10.34 -11.68 -11.36
CA ASN A 61 -11.58 -10.94 -11.48
C ASN A 61 -11.58 -9.61 -10.70
N LEU A 62 -10.51 -9.33 -9.95
CA LEU A 62 -10.45 -8.17 -9.07
C LEU A 62 -10.46 -6.87 -9.88
N LYS A 63 -11.37 -5.97 -9.53
CA LYS A 63 -11.55 -4.65 -10.14
C LYS A 63 -11.02 -3.54 -9.26
N GLU A 64 -11.12 -3.70 -7.95
CA GLU A 64 -10.65 -2.72 -6.97
C GLU A 64 -9.82 -3.38 -5.89
N PHE A 65 -8.63 -2.83 -5.65
CA PHE A 65 -7.73 -3.28 -4.60
C PHE A 65 -7.29 -2.11 -3.74
N TRP A 66 -7.47 -2.25 -2.43
CA TRP A 66 -6.99 -1.31 -1.44
C TRP A 66 -6.07 -2.01 -0.47
N PHE A 67 -4.79 -1.67 -0.51
CA PHE A 67 -3.78 -2.17 0.41
C PHE A 67 -3.45 -1.11 1.46
N LYS A 68 -3.47 -1.52 2.73
CA LYS A 68 -3.13 -0.65 3.87
C LYS A 68 -2.03 -1.30 4.68
N TYR A 69 -0.87 -0.68 4.72
CA TYR A 69 0.26 -1.12 5.52
C TYR A 69 1.24 0.04 5.71
N GLU A 70 2.23 -0.11 6.59
CA GLU A 70 3.15 0.97 6.86
C GLU A 70 3.92 1.46 5.62
N ALA A 71 4.23 0.56 4.69
CA ALA A 71 4.98 0.85 3.47
C ALA A 71 4.22 0.43 2.19
N PRO A 72 4.41 1.11 1.05
CA PRO A 72 3.84 0.74 -0.25
C PRO A 72 4.62 -0.41 -0.93
N CYS A 73 4.77 -1.53 -0.23
CA CYS A 73 5.62 -2.66 -0.60
C CYS A 73 4.86 -3.78 -1.34
N LEU A 74 4.26 -3.45 -2.49
CA LEU A 74 3.65 -4.45 -3.38
C LEU A 74 4.54 -4.69 -4.60
N THR A 75 4.60 -5.94 -5.05
CA THR A 75 5.22 -6.32 -6.31
C THR A 75 4.19 -7.06 -7.15
N PHE A 76 4.05 -6.70 -8.43
CA PHE A 76 3.08 -7.30 -9.35
C PHE A 76 3.81 -8.06 -10.45
N GLU A 77 3.67 -9.38 -10.47
CA GLU A 77 4.17 -10.19 -11.58
C GLU A 77 3.34 -9.98 -12.85
N ALA A 78 3.93 -10.29 -14.02
CA ALA A 78 3.20 -10.25 -15.27
C ALA A 78 1.98 -11.19 -15.24
N GLY A 79 0.81 -10.67 -15.59
CA GLY A 79 -0.47 -11.40 -15.54
C GLY A 79 -1.17 -11.40 -14.17
N ALA A 80 -0.62 -10.70 -13.18
CA ALA A 80 -1.34 -10.37 -11.94
C ALA A 80 -2.50 -9.41 -12.22
N MET A 81 -3.64 -9.64 -11.56
CA MET A 81 -4.78 -8.70 -11.53
C MET A 81 -5.15 -8.06 -12.90
N PRO A 82 -5.34 -8.85 -13.97
CA PRO A 82 -5.50 -8.33 -15.33
C PRO A 82 -6.75 -7.44 -15.53
N ARG A 83 -7.71 -7.47 -14.60
CA ARG A 83 -8.96 -6.70 -14.65
C ARG A 83 -9.00 -5.53 -13.65
N LEU A 84 -7.89 -5.24 -12.97
CA LEU A 84 -7.84 -4.18 -11.97
C LEU A 84 -8.04 -2.81 -12.62
N LEU A 85 -9.00 -2.05 -12.11
CA LEU A 85 -9.34 -0.71 -12.56
C LEU A 85 -8.86 0.36 -11.58
N SER A 86 -8.87 0.04 -10.27
CA SER A 86 -8.53 0.98 -9.19
C SER A 86 -7.58 0.32 -8.19
N LEU A 87 -6.44 0.96 -7.98
CA LEU A 87 -5.49 0.62 -6.92
C LEU A 87 -5.45 1.76 -5.90
N SER A 88 -5.63 1.44 -4.62
CA SER A 88 -5.54 2.38 -3.51
C SER A 88 -4.52 1.92 -2.49
N ILE A 89 -3.65 2.83 -2.03
CA ILE A 89 -2.60 2.55 -1.06
C ILE A 89 -2.72 3.51 0.12
N ASP A 90 -2.72 2.95 1.33
CA ASP A 90 -2.57 3.70 2.58
C ASP A 90 -1.19 3.36 3.16
N CYS A 91 -0.33 4.35 3.40
CA CYS A 91 1.04 4.14 3.93
C CYS A 91 1.57 5.34 4.71
N TYR A 92 2.66 5.16 5.46
CA TYR A 92 3.32 6.24 6.20
C TYR A 92 4.49 6.83 5.41
N ALA A 93 4.67 8.16 5.50
CA ALA A 93 5.73 8.88 4.80
C ALA A 93 7.14 8.34 5.14
N GLN A 94 7.37 8.05 6.43
CA GLN A 94 8.68 7.65 6.98
C GLN A 94 9.13 6.23 6.61
N ARG A 95 8.27 5.44 5.94
CA ARG A 95 8.50 4.02 5.66
C ARG A 95 8.67 3.72 4.17
N ALA A 96 8.84 4.75 3.35
CA ALA A 96 9.23 4.60 1.97
C ALA A 96 10.69 4.10 1.89
N GLN A 97 10.91 2.87 1.42
CA GLN A 97 12.26 2.47 1.05
C GLN A 97 12.69 3.31 -0.15
N GLN A 98 13.74 4.12 0.02
CA GLN A 98 14.14 5.13 -0.96
C GLN A 98 14.69 4.51 -2.27
N ASP A 99 15.15 3.25 -2.26
CA ASP A 99 15.91 2.70 -3.38
C ASP A 99 15.39 1.38 -4.01
N ASN A 100 14.59 0.58 -3.30
CA ASN A 100 14.08 -0.70 -3.83
C ASN A 100 12.63 -0.58 -4.31
N GLY A 101 12.47 -0.25 -5.60
CA GLY A 101 11.29 -0.60 -6.41
C GLY A 101 9.92 -0.51 -5.74
N ILE A 102 9.53 0.66 -5.25
CA ILE A 102 8.15 0.90 -4.77
C ILE A 102 7.16 0.50 -5.87
N LEU A 103 6.18 -0.33 -5.51
CA LEU A 103 5.16 -0.84 -6.44
C LEU A 103 5.78 -1.46 -7.70
N ALA A 104 6.79 -2.32 -7.54
CA ALA A 104 7.47 -2.98 -8.65
C ALA A 104 6.46 -3.75 -9.54
N GLY A 105 6.62 -3.65 -10.86
CA GLY A 105 5.74 -4.33 -11.82
C GLY A 105 4.34 -3.72 -11.95
N ILE A 106 4.11 -2.51 -11.41
CA ILE A 106 2.84 -1.78 -11.60
C ILE A 106 2.46 -1.62 -13.07
N GLU A 107 3.44 -1.54 -13.98
CA GLU A 107 3.27 -1.54 -15.44
C GLU A 107 2.56 -2.78 -16.01
N HIS A 108 2.52 -3.89 -15.25
CA HIS A 108 1.80 -5.11 -15.63
C HIS A 108 0.29 -5.01 -15.42
N LEU A 109 -0.20 -3.98 -14.70
CA LEU A 109 -1.63 -3.77 -14.40
C LEU A 109 -2.36 -3.10 -15.59
N VAL A 110 -2.40 -3.79 -16.73
CA VAL A 110 -2.77 -3.24 -18.05
C VAL A 110 -4.10 -2.47 -18.14
N ASN A 111 -5.05 -2.71 -17.24
CA ASN A 111 -6.37 -2.06 -17.21
C ASN A 111 -6.54 -1.00 -16.13
N LEU A 112 -5.47 -0.65 -15.41
CA LEU A 112 -5.50 0.34 -14.35
C LEU A 112 -5.92 1.71 -14.89
N LYS A 113 -6.92 2.33 -14.24
CA LYS A 113 -7.48 3.66 -14.58
C LYS A 113 -7.33 4.67 -13.45
N SER A 114 -7.22 4.20 -12.21
CA SER A 114 -7.12 5.06 -11.04
C SER A 114 -6.10 4.53 -10.06
N PHE A 115 -5.24 5.43 -9.60
CA PHE A 115 -4.26 5.17 -8.58
C PHE A 115 -4.40 6.21 -7.45
N LYS A 116 -4.79 5.76 -6.27
CA LYS A 116 -5.07 6.64 -5.12
C LYS A 116 -4.09 6.31 -4.01
N VAL A 117 -3.51 7.33 -3.40
CA VAL A 117 -2.57 7.16 -2.30
C VAL A 117 -2.98 8.06 -1.14
N ARG A 118 -3.02 7.49 0.06
CA ARG A 118 -3.15 8.24 1.31
C ARG A 118 -1.85 8.12 2.07
N ILE A 119 -1.23 9.25 2.33
CA ILE A 119 0.05 9.29 3.04
C ILE A 119 -0.21 9.84 4.44
N TYR A 120 0.02 8.99 5.44
CA TYR A 120 -0.11 9.34 6.83
C TYR A 120 1.22 9.83 7.38
N ASN A 121 1.15 10.81 8.27
CA ASN A 121 2.28 11.22 9.07
C ASN A 121 2.26 10.45 10.40
N ARG A 122 3.37 9.83 10.79
CA ARG A 122 3.49 9.08 12.04
C ARG A 122 3.72 10.01 13.23
N SER A 123 2.86 11.01 13.43
CA SER A 123 2.95 11.89 14.60
C SER A 123 2.54 11.13 15.87
N CYS A 124 3.53 10.76 16.69
CA CYS A 124 3.44 10.35 18.11
C CYS A 124 2.48 9.22 18.53
N VAL A 125 3.04 8.01 18.74
CA VAL A 125 2.53 7.07 19.78
C VAL A 125 3.37 7.12 21.07
N SER A 126 4.45 7.92 21.12
CA SER A 126 5.29 8.05 22.33
C SER A 126 5.16 9.37 23.10
N ALA A 127 4.45 10.39 22.59
CA ALA A 127 4.30 11.67 23.28
C ALA A 127 3.09 11.79 24.23
N SER A 128 2.42 10.68 24.59
CA SER A 128 1.34 10.72 25.58
C SER A 128 1.82 10.57 27.04
N TYR A 129 3.13 10.43 27.31
CA TYR A 129 3.65 10.31 28.68
C TYR A 129 4.73 11.32 29.09
N ALA A 130 5.07 12.32 28.28
CA ALA A 130 6.06 13.32 28.67
C ALA A 130 5.53 14.74 28.49
N TYR A 131 4.60 15.14 29.36
CA TYR A 131 4.34 16.56 29.61
C TYR A 131 5.34 17.03 30.67
N CYS A 132 6.46 17.63 30.24
CA CYS A 132 7.26 18.48 31.14
C CYS A 132 8.09 19.50 30.35
N SER A 133 7.76 20.79 30.56
CA SER A 133 8.55 22.01 30.30
C SER A 133 9.33 22.12 28.98
N LYS A 134 8.75 22.77 27.95
CA LYS A 134 9.46 23.10 26.70
C LYS A 134 10.41 24.30 26.86
N SER A 135 11.70 24.11 26.56
CA SER A 135 12.70 25.17 26.33
C SER A 135 12.67 25.64 24.87
N GLN A 136 13.35 26.75 24.52
CA GLN A 136 13.43 27.26 23.14
C GLN A 136 14.05 26.26 22.13
N GLU A 137 14.82 25.27 22.60
CA GLU A 137 15.37 24.18 21.78
C GLU A 137 14.26 23.27 21.20
N THR A 138 13.13 23.12 21.90
CA THR A 138 12.00 22.29 21.44
C THR A 138 11.31 22.86 20.20
N LEU A 139 11.28 24.19 20.02
CA LEU A 139 10.64 24.82 18.86
C LEU A 139 11.45 24.63 17.57
N VAL A 140 12.78 24.64 17.68
CA VAL A 140 13.68 24.40 16.55
C VAL A 140 13.64 22.92 16.13
N GLU A 141 13.55 22.00 17.10
CA GLU A 141 13.43 20.57 16.80
C GLU A 141 12.05 20.21 16.22
N GLU A 142 10.97 20.86 16.68
CA GLU A 142 9.63 20.71 16.08
C GLU A 142 9.57 21.25 14.65
N ASP A 143 10.18 22.41 14.36
CA ASP A 143 10.29 22.95 13.00
C ASP A 143 11.16 22.05 12.09
N ARG A 144 12.27 21.51 12.63
CA ARG A 144 13.14 20.55 11.93
C ARG A 144 12.40 19.25 11.62
N GLN A 145 11.66 18.72 12.58
CA GLN A 145 10.87 17.50 12.44
C GLN A 145 9.73 17.69 11.43
N HIS A 146 9.01 18.81 11.51
CA HIS A 146 7.96 19.15 10.55
C HIS A 146 8.51 19.30 9.13
N LYS A 147 9.69 19.93 8.96
CA LYS A 147 10.38 20.01 7.66
C LYS A 147 10.80 18.63 7.15
N LEU A 148 11.33 17.76 8.01
CA LEU A 148 11.75 16.40 7.64
C LEU A 148 10.55 15.54 7.21
N GLU A 149 9.44 15.59 7.97
CA GLU A 149 8.20 14.89 7.64
C GLU A 149 7.60 15.36 6.31
N MET A 150 7.65 16.68 6.06
CA MET A 150 7.24 17.23 4.79
C MET A 150 8.15 16.74 3.64
N CYS A 151 9.47 16.65 3.86
CA CYS A 151 10.39 16.06 2.87
C CYS A 151 10.07 14.59 2.59
N ASP A 152 9.76 13.79 3.61
CA ASP A 152 9.40 12.37 3.45
C ASP A 152 8.14 12.18 2.62
N ILE A 153 7.10 13.02 2.85
CA ILE A 153 5.88 12.99 2.04
C ILE A 153 6.20 13.29 0.57
N HIS A 154 6.96 14.36 0.30
CA HIS A 154 7.29 14.75 -1.08
C HIS A 154 8.15 13.68 -1.77
N ASN A 155 9.12 13.09 -1.06
CA ASN A 155 9.97 12.01 -1.57
C ASN A 155 9.13 10.78 -1.92
N LEU A 156 8.23 10.37 -1.03
CA LEU A 156 7.34 9.24 -1.28
C LEU A 156 6.39 9.52 -2.45
N GLN A 157 5.80 10.71 -2.53
CA GLN A 157 4.98 11.11 -3.68
C GLN A 157 5.76 11.07 -4.98
N ALA A 158 7.01 11.55 -4.99
CA ALA A 158 7.88 11.54 -6.16
C ALA A 158 8.22 10.10 -6.58
N ALA A 159 8.51 9.21 -5.63
CA ALA A 159 8.80 7.81 -5.90
C ALA A 159 7.56 7.07 -6.45
N LEU A 160 6.38 7.30 -5.89
CA LEU A 160 5.12 6.73 -6.38
C LEU A 160 4.77 7.26 -7.78
N LYS A 161 4.98 8.55 -8.04
CA LYS A 161 4.86 9.15 -9.39
C LYS A 161 5.86 8.52 -10.36
N LYS A 162 7.10 8.26 -9.93
CA LYS A 162 8.12 7.59 -10.75
C LYS A 162 7.71 6.15 -11.07
N ALA A 163 7.15 5.41 -10.11
CA ALA A 163 6.66 4.05 -10.31
C ALA A 163 5.53 4.01 -11.34
N ILE A 164 4.47 4.82 -11.16
CA ILE A 164 3.34 4.86 -12.08
C ILE A 164 3.70 5.40 -13.47
N ASN A 165 4.72 6.25 -13.58
CA ASN A 165 5.22 6.75 -14.86
C ASN A 165 5.87 5.66 -15.74
N LYS A 166 6.17 4.48 -15.18
CA LYS A 166 6.57 3.29 -15.95
C LYS A 166 5.40 2.63 -16.67
N HIS A 167 4.16 2.91 -16.23
CA HIS A 167 2.97 2.29 -16.80
C HIS A 167 2.74 2.75 -18.25
N PRO A 168 2.47 1.84 -19.21
CA PRO A 168 2.34 2.18 -20.63
C PRO A 168 1.19 3.16 -20.91
N ARG A 169 0.13 3.13 -20.10
CA ARG A 169 -1.03 4.04 -20.18
C ARG A 169 -1.06 5.12 -19.10
N LYS A 170 0.09 5.60 -18.65
CA LYS A 170 0.18 6.59 -17.54
C LYS A 170 -0.69 7.84 -17.72
N SER A 171 -0.94 8.29 -18.96
CA SER A 171 -1.82 9.43 -19.27
C SER A 171 -3.28 9.20 -18.89
N ASP A 172 -3.70 7.94 -18.89
CA ASP A 172 -5.09 7.54 -18.67
C ASP A 172 -5.35 7.21 -17.20
N ILE A 173 -4.30 7.26 -16.37
CA ILE A 173 -4.36 6.94 -14.95
C ILE A 173 -4.51 8.23 -14.16
N SER A 174 -5.67 8.36 -13.53
CA SER A 174 -5.88 9.40 -12.52
C SER A 174 -5.06 9.09 -11.26
N ILE A 175 -4.19 10.02 -10.86
CA ILE A 175 -3.40 9.90 -9.63
C ILE A 175 -3.89 10.93 -8.63
N VAL A 176 -4.25 10.47 -7.41
CA VAL A 176 -4.71 11.35 -6.34
C VAL A 176 -3.94 11.04 -5.06
N PHE A 177 -3.39 12.08 -4.43
CA PHE A 177 -2.75 12.03 -3.12
C PHE A 177 -3.67 12.69 -2.08
N TRP A 178 -3.86 12.05 -0.94
CA TRP A 178 -4.60 12.57 0.23
C TRP A 178 -3.70 12.59 1.45
#